data_AF-A0A7W9KS11-F1
#
_entry.id   AF-A0A7W9KS11-F1
#
_cell.length_a   1.000
_cell.length_b   1.000
_cell.length_c   1.000
_cell.angle_alpha   90.00
_cell.angle_beta   90.00
_cell.angle_gamma   90.00
#
_symmetry.space_group_name_H-M   'P 1'
#
loop_
_entity.id
_entity.type
_entity.pdbx_description
1 polymer ?
#
loop_
_entity_poly.entity_id
_entity_poly.type
_entity_poly.pdbx_seq_one_letter_code
_entity_poly.pdbx_strand_id
1 'polypeptide(L)'
;MQPNEVAEILNRPLSRELLARDLCRLAYVAKDGTPRTIPIAFTWNGSEIVLCTTKNAPKLHALRHNPAVALTIDTEVHPPKILLIRGRVELDVVDGIPEEYLQMNGSYEMTPEQRVEWEAEVRSLYDGMVRIVVTPTWAKLIDFETTLPSAVEELVKRRAERQSA
;
A
#
# COMPACT_ATOMS: atom_id res chain seq x y z
N MET A 1 -0.80 -2.85 -17.83
CA MET A 1 -0.53 -4.20 -17.33
C MET A 1 -1.88 -4.89 -17.26
N GLN A 2 -1.98 -6.10 -17.79
CA GLN A 2 -3.22 -6.87 -17.72
C GLN A 2 -3.48 -7.28 -16.26
N PRO A 3 -4.76 -7.40 -15.84
CA PRO A 3 -5.08 -7.79 -14.47
C PRO A 3 -4.37 -9.07 -13.99
N ASN A 4 -4.21 -10.04 -14.89
CA ASN A 4 -3.55 -11.32 -14.61
C ASN A 4 -2.05 -11.13 -14.27
N GLU A 5 -1.36 -10.24 -14.98
CA GLU A 5 0.05 -9.94 -14.73
C GLU A 5 0.22 -9.23 -13.37
N VAL A 6 -0.69 -8.31 -13.03
CA VAL A 6 -0.71 -7.66 -11.71
C VAL A 6 -0.90 -8.70 -10.62
N ALA A 7 -1.91 -9.57 -10.78
CA ALA A 7 -2.20 -10.63 -9.83
C ALA A 7 -1.02 -11.58 -9.66
N GLU A 8 -0.33 -11.98 -10.74
CA GLU A 8 0.85 -12.83 -10.67
C GLU A 8 1.96 -12.21 -9.80
N ILE A 9 2.28 -10.93 -10.03
CA ILE A 9 3.29 -10.21 -9.24
C ILE A 9 2.88 -10.16 -7.77
N LEU A 10 1.64 -9.75 -7.47
CA LEU A 10 1.13 -9.63 -6.10
C LEU A 10 1.02 -10.98 -5.38
N ASN A 11 0.94 -12.09 -6.12
CA ASN A 11 0.92 -13.46 -5.58
C ASN A 11 2.31 -14.04 -5.28
N ARG A 12 3.41 -13.39 -5.70
CA ARG A 12 4.76 -13.89 -5.41
C ARG A 12 4.99 -13.95 -3.89
N PRO A 13 5.73 -14.95 -3.37
CA PRO A 13 5.97 -15.12 -1.93
C PRO A 13 6.43 -13.82 -1.25
N LEU A 14 7.43 -13.15 -1.83
CA LEU A 14 7.93 -11.89 -1.30
C LEU A 14 6.92 -10.74 -1.39
N SER A 15 6.07 -10.70 -2.43
CA SER A 15 4.99 -9.70 -2.47
C SER A 15 3.96 -9.96 -1.38
N ARG A 16 3.67 -11.22 -1.04
CA ARG A 16 2.81 -11.57 0.09
C ARG A 16 3.44 -11.17 1.44
N GLU A 17 4.74 -11.38 1.61
CA GLU A 17 5.47 -10.89 2.79
C GLU A 17 5.35 -9.36 2.93
N LEU A 18 5.55 -8.61 1.84
CA LEU A 18 5.46 -7.15 1.84
C LEU A 18 4.01 -6.69 2.10
N LEU A 19 3.02 -7.31 1.45
CA LEU A 19 1.59 -7.01 1.66
C LEU A 19 1.08 -7.35 3.06
N ALA A 20 1.82 -8.14 3.85
CA ALA A 20 1.53 -8.44 5.24
C ALA A 20 2.15 -7.45 6.24
N ARG A 21 2.89 -6.44 5.77
CA ARG A 21 3.44 -5.36 6.62
C ARG A 21 2.36 -4.34 6.97
N ASP A 22 2.58 -3.56 8.01
CA ASP A 22 1.55 -2.61 8.47
C ASP A 22 1.53 -1.31 7.69
N LEU A 23 2.69 -0.81 7.23
CA LEU A 23 2.83 0.53 6.67
C LEU A 23 3.20 0.52 5.20
N CYS A 24 2.47 1.33 4.43
CA CYS A 24 2.83 1.71 3.07
C CYS A 24 3.06 3.21 2.96
N ARG A 25 3.67 3.65 1.87
CA ARG A 25 3.83 5.07 1.52
C ARG A 25 2.85 5.37 0.40
N LEU A 26 1.78 6.08 0.72
CA LEU A 26 0.73 6.46 -0.22
C LEU A 26 1.08 7.80 -0.87
N ALA A 27 1.22 7.77 -2.19
CA ALA A 27 1.31 8.96 -3.03
C ALA A 27 -0.03 9.26 -3.71
N TYR A 28 -0.45 10.53 -3.65
CA TYR A 28 -1.67 11.02 -4.28
C TYR A 28 -1.49 12.48 -4.75
N VAL A 29 -2.37 12.96 -5.62
CA VAL A 29 -2.34 14.34 -6.14
C VAL A 29 -3.29 15.20 -5.31
N ALA A 30 -2.78 16.26 -4.70
CA ALA A 30 -3.60 17.23 -3.97
C ALA A 30 -4.45 18.09 -4.92
N LYS A 31 -5.42 18.83 -4.37
CA LYS A 31 -6.33 19.69 -5.15
C LYS A 31 -5.62 20.80 -5.93
N ASP A 32 -4.44 21.21 -5.48
CA ASP A 32 -3.58 22.20 -6.16
C ASP A 32 -2.73 21.57 -7.28
N GLY A 33 -2.89 20.28 -7.56
CA GLY A 33 -2.12 19.53 -8.54
C GLY A 33 -0.75 19.05 -8.05
N THR A 34 -0.34 19.41 -6.82
CA THR A 34 0.95 18.99 -6.27
C THR A 34 0.91 17.55 -5.76
N PRO A 35 2.01 16.79 -5.87
CA PRO A 35 2.08 15.45 -5.29
C PRO A 35 2.18 15.54 -3.77
N ARG A 36 1.52 14.62 -3.08
CA ARG A 36 1.64 14.37 -1.64
C ARG A 36 2.05 12.94 -1.42
N THR A 37 2.86 12.71 -0.39
CA THR A 37 3.23 11.38 0.08
C THR A 37 3.06 11.31 1.59
N ILE A 38 2.45 10.24 2.08
CA ILE A 38 2.24 10.00 3.51
C ILE A 38 2.49 8.53 3.85
N PRO A 39 3.08 8.22 5.01
CA PRO A 39 2.98 6.89 5.58
C PRO A 39 1.53 6.65 6.04
N ILE A 40 1.00 5.46 5.78
CA ILE A 40 -0.35 5.07 6.21
C ILE A 40 -0.42 3.56 6.40
N ALA A 41 -1.15 3.16 7.44
CA ALA A 41 -1.41 1.75 7.72
C ALA A 41 -2.38 1.16 6.70
N PHE A 42 -2.21 -0.12 6.37
CA PHE A 42 -3.01 -0.78 5.35
C PHE A 42 -3.31 -2.24 5.68
N THR A 43 -4.29 -2.79 4.97
CA THR A 43 -4.61 -4.22 4.97
C THR A 43 -4.73 -4.70 3.53
N TRP A 44 -4.20 -5.89 3.25
CA TRP A 44 -4.41 -6.59 1.99
C TRP A 44 -5.52 -7.64 2.16
N ASN A 45 -6.62 -7.49 1.39
CA ASN A 45 -7.79 -8.38 1.53
C ASN A 45 -7.78 -9.60 0.58
N GLY A 46 -6.72 -9.77 -0.23
CA GLY A 46 -6.63 -10.82 -1.25
C GLY A 46 -6.66 -10.29 -2.68
N SER A 47 -7.26 -9.12 -2.90
CA SER A 47 -7.37 -8.47 -4.23
C SER A 47 -7.14 -6.95 -4.21
N GLU A 48 -7.38 -6.30 -3.08
CA GLU A 48 -7.34 -4.85 -2.92
C GLU A 48 -6.56 -4.46 -1.67
N ILE A 49 -6.04 -3.23 -1.69
CA ILE A 49 -5.42 -2.61 -0.53
C ILE A 49 -6.45 -1.70 0.12
N VAL A 50 -6.75 -1.93 1.39
CA VAL A 50 -7.70 -1.13 2.16
C VAL A 50 -6.92 -0.26 3.13
N LEU A 51 -7.15 1.05 3.07
CA LEU A 51 -6.65 2.03 4.03
C LEU A 51 -7.85 2.63 4.75
N CYS A 52 -7.79 2.80 6.07
CA CYS A 52 -8.88 3.45 6.80
C CYS A 52 -8.46 4.82 7.28
N THR A 53 -9.36 5.78 7.21
CA THR A 53 -9.11 7.15 7.65
C THR A 53 -10.38 7.81 8.18
N THR A 54 -10.23 8.90 8.92
CA THR A 54 -11.34 9.65 9.48
C THR A 54 -12.11 10.40 8.38
N LYS A 55 -13.42 10.58 8.57
CA LYS A 55 -14.29 11.28 7.59
C LYS A 55 -13.86 12.71 7.26
N ASN A 56 -13.11 13.36 8.14
CA ASN A 56 -12.58 14.72 7.97
C ASN A 56 -11.15 14.78 7.38
N ALA A 57 -10.56 13.65 6.98
CA ALA A 57 -9.19 13.64 6.48
C ALA A 57 -9.06 14.44 5.16
N PRO A 58 -8.10 15.38 5.05
CA PRO A 58 -8.00 16.28 3.90
C PRO A 58 -7.75 15.55 2.57
N LYS A 59 -7.07 14.39 2.63
CA LYS A 59 -6.80 13.53 1.48
C LYS A 59 -8.08 13.05 0.78
N LEU A 60 -9.20 12.93 1.49
CA LEU A 60 -10.46 12.48 0.90
C LEU A 60 -10.96 13.43 -0.19
N HIS A 61 -10.80 14.74 -0.01
CA HIS A 61 -11.18 15.69 -1.06
C HIS A 61 -10.29 15.58 -2.30
N ALA A 62 -9.00 15.31 -2.10
CA ALA A 62 -8.06 15.09 -3.18
C ALA A 62 -8.38 13.80 -3.95
N LEU A 63 -8.62 12.70 -3.23
CA LEU A 63 -8.93 11.39 -3.82
C LEU A 63 -10.29 11.36 -4.55
N ARG A 64 -11.28 12.12 -4.09
CA ARG A 64 -12.54 12.32 -4.85
C ARG A 64 -12.30 13.01 -6.19
N HIS A 65 -11.37 13.96 -6.25
CA HIS A 65 -11.07 14.70 -7.47
C HIS A 65 -10.18 13.90 -8.42
N ASN A 66 -9.19 13.20 -7.88
CA ASN A 66 -8.29 12.33 -8.63
C ASN A 66 -8.08 11.01 -7.88
N PRO A 67 -8.72 9.91 -8.32
CA PRO A 67 -8.63 8.62 -7.64
C PRO A 67 -7.34 7.85 -7.97
N ALA A 68 -6.45 8.38 -8.81
CA ALA A 68 -5.20 7.70 -9.15
C ALA A 68 -4.18 7.85 -8.00
N VAL A 69 -3.63 6.72 -7.57
CA VAL A 69 -2.64 6.66 -6.48
C VAL A 69 -1.47 5.76 -6.82
N ALA A 70 -0.36 5.96 -6.12
CA ALA A 70 0.75 5.01 -6.08
C ALA A 70 1.07 4.64 -4.64
N LEU A 71 1.49 3.40 -4.41
CA LEU A 71 1.90 2.89 -3.11
C LEU A 71 3.28 2.25 -3.22
N THR A 72 4.10 2.48 -2.21
CA THR A 72 5.35 1.75 -1.99
C THR A 72 5.27 1.01 -0.67
N ILE A 73 5.60 -0.28 -0.69
CA ILE A 73 5.82 -1.09 0.50
C ILE A 73 7.25 -1.64 0.41
N ASP A 74 8.09 -1.28 1.37
CA ASP A 74 9.52 -1.55 1.32
C ASP A 74 10.10 -1.93 2.68
N THR A 75 11.34 -2.43 2.63
CA THR A 75 12.18 -2.69 3.80
C THR A 75 13.44 -1.82 3.75
N GLU A 76 13.91 -1.41 4.92
CA GLU A 76 15.08 -0.54 5.07
C GLU A 76 16.41 -1.33 5.08
N VAL A 77 16.36 -2.66 5.18
CA VAL A 77 17.53 -3.56 5.17
C VAL A 77 18.09 -3.72 3.74
N HIS A 78 19.41 -3.86 3.58
CA HIS A 78 20.05 -4.01 2.27
C HIS A 78 20.35 -5.49 1.91
N PRO A 79 20.05 -5.94 0.67
CA PRO A 79 19.31 -5.22 -0.38
C PRO A 79 17.84 -5.02 -0.01
N PRO A 80 17.24 -3.86 -0.35
CA PRO A 80 15.86 -3.58 0.00
C PRO A 80 14.90 -4.42 -0.85
N LYS A 81 13.88 -4.95 -0.20
CA LYS A 81 12.72 -5.57 -0.83
C LYS A 81 11.69 -4.47 -1.09
N ILE A 82 11.23 -4.31 -2.32
CA ILE A 82 10.36 -3.20 -2.72
C ILE A 82 9.19 -3.73 -3.55
N LEU A 83 7.97 -3.40 -3.13
CA LEU A 83 6.75 -3.58 -3.89
C LEU A 83 6.17 -2.22 -4.25
N LEU A 84 6.16 -1.94 -5.55
CA LEU A 84 5.58 -0.72 -6.13
C LEU A 84 4.21 -1.06 -6.71
N ILE A 85 3.21 -0.26 -6.38
CA ILE A 85 1.84 -0.46 -6.83
C ILE A 85 1.29 0.86 -7.35
N ARG A 86 0.53 0.81 -8.44
CA ARG A 86 -0.38 1.90 -8.85
C ARG A 86 -1.80 1.37 -8.85
N GLY A 87 -2.75 2.21 -8.48
CA GLY A 87 -4.13 1.79 -8.37
C GLY A 87 -5.11 2.93 -8.53
N ARG A 88 -6.38 2.54 -8.57
CA ARG A 88 -7.51 3.47 -8.53
C ARG A 88 -8.23 3.30 -7.20
N VAL A 89 -8.55 4.43 -6.59
CA VAL A 89 -9.26 4.51 -5.32
C VAL A 89 -10.76 4.49 -5.54
N GLU A 90 -11.45 3.72 -4.69
CA GLU A 90 -12.84 3.91 -4.30
C GLU A 90 -12.89 4.36 -2.84
N LEU A 91 -13.80 5.29 -2.54
CA LEU A 91 -13.99 5.80 -1.18
C LEU A 91 -15.31 5.27 -0.66
N ASP A 92 -15.22 4.35 0.28
CA ASP A 92 -16.38 3.73 0.90
C ASP A 92 -16.54 4.23 2.34
N VAL A 93 -17.67 4.89 2.61
CA VAL A 93 -17.97 5.48 3.92
C VAL A 93 -18.70 4.44 4.75
N VAL A 94 -18.17 4.15 5.93
CA VAL A 94 -18.73 3.16 6.84
C VAL A 94 -19.11 3.78 8.18
N ASP A 95 -20.19 3.27 8.77
CA ASP A 95 -20.56 3.60 10.13
C ASP A 95 -19.65 2.86 11.11
N GLY A 96 -19.18 3.56 12.14
CA GLY A 96 -18.23 3.02 13.11
C GLY A 96 -16.85 2.64 12.54
N ILE A 97 -16.19 1.69 13.20
CA ILE A 97 -14.81 1.30 12.93
C ILE A 97 -14.80 0.05 12.03
N PRO A 98 -14.23 0.12 10.81
CA PRO A 98 -14.09 -1.05 9.95
C PRO A 98 -13.12 -2.07 10.55
N GLU A 99 -13.37 -3.35 10.28
CA GLU A 99 -12.52 -4.46 10.76
C GLU A 99 -11.08 -4.31 10.27
N GLU A 100 -10.88 -3.84 9.04
CA GLU A 100 -9.56 -3.58 8.46
C GLU A 100 -8.74 -2.57 9.31
N TYR A 101 -9.40 -1.60 9.96
CA TYR A 101 -8.73 -0.67 10.89
C TYR A 101 -8.26 -1.36 12.18
N LEU A 102 -8.99 -2.36 12.65
CA LEU A 102 -8.59 -3.14 13.81
C LEU A 102 -7.48 -4.14 13.46
N GLN A 103 -7.44 -4.63 12.21
CA GLN A 103 -6.44 -5.57 11.70
C GLN A 103 -5.08 -4.92 11.42
N MET A 104 -5.05 -3.72 10.82
CA MET A 104 -3.81 -3.02 10.41
C MET A 104 -2.85 -2.64 11.56
N ASN A 105 -3.23 -2.96 12.80
CA ASN A 105 -2.52 -2.64 14.03
C ASN A 105 -1.86 -3.88 14.66
N GLY A 106 -1.67 -4.95 13.88
CA GLY A 106 -1.17 -6.25 14.35
C GLY A 106 0.27 -6.21 14.87
N SER A 107 1.10 -5.25 14.45
CA SER A 107 2.46 -5.07 14.99
C SER A 107 2.53 -4.25 16.27
N TYR A 108 1.43 -3.65 16.72
CA TYR A 108 1.40 -3.01 18.03
C TYR A 108 1.44 -4.09 19.10
N GLU A 109 2.55 -4.16 19.81
CA GLU A 109 2.67 -5.00 21.00
C GLU A 109 1.75 -4.42 22.09
N MET A 110 0.56 -5.01 22.23
CA MET A 110 -0.42 -4.71 23.26
C MET A 110 -0.78 -5.97 24.01
N THR A 111 -0.89 -5.88 25.34
CA THR A 111 -1.54 -6.94 26.13
C THR A 111 -3.04 -6.98 25.78
N PRO A 112 -3.74 -8.10 26.06
CA PRO A 112 -5.19 -8.18 25.87
C PRO A 112 -5.96 -7.03 26.54
N GLU A 113 -5.53 -6.60 27.73
CA GLU A 113 -6.15 -5.51 28.48
C GLU A 113 -5.93 -4.17 27.78
N GLN A 114 -4.70 -3.88 27.35
CA GLN A 114 -4.37 -2.67 26.60
C GLN A 114 -5.16 -2.59 25.29
N ARG A 115 -5.38 -3.75 24.63
CA ARG A 115 -6.17 -3.82 23.41
C ARG A 115 -7.63 -3.41 23.64
N VAL A 116 -8.23 -3.86 24.74
CA VAL A 116 -9.62 -3.49 25.10
C VAL A 116 -9.73 -1.99 25.35
N GLU A 117 -8.81 -1.40 26.11
CA GLU A 117 -8.80 0.04 26.37
C GLU A 117 -8.60 0.85 25.09
N TRP A 118 -7.64 0.45 24.25
CA TRP A 118 -7.38 1.11 22.97
C TRP A 118 -8.60 1.05 22.04
N GLU A 119 -9.27 -0.10 21.93
CA GLU A 119 -10.50 -0.20 21.12
C GLU A 119 -11.63 0.66 21.66
N ALA A 120 -11.77 0.79 22.98
CA ALA A 120 -12.75 1.67 23.60
C ALA A 120 -12.48 3.15 23.25
N GLU A 121 -11.21 3.58 23.31
CA GLU A 121 -10.81 4.95 22.92
C GLU A 121 -11.00 5.22 21.43
N VAL A 122 -10.66 4.26 20.57
CA VAL A 122 -10.92 4.37 19.12
C VAL A 122 -12.42 4.56 18.84
N ARG A 123 -13.26 3.76 19.51
CA ARG A 123 -14.72 3.83 19.36
C ARG A 123 -15.32 5.08 19.99
N SER A 124 -14.68 5.67 20.99
CA SER A 124 -15.12 6.95 21.59
C SER A 124 -14.85 8.13 20.67
N LEU A 125 -13.78 8.05 19.86
CA LEU A 125 -13.32 9.15 19.00
C LEU A 125 -13.99 9.19 17.63
N TYR A 126 -14.31 8.05 17.01
CA TYR A 126 -14.79 8.01 15.63
C TYR A 126 -16.23 7.48 15.52
N ASP A 127 -17.13 8.34 15.03
CA ASP A 127 -18.52 7.97 14.68
C ASP A 127 -18.62 7.16 13.36
N GLY A 128 -17.51 7.08 12.63
CA GLY A 128 -17.36 6.33 11.41
C GLY A 128 -16.09 6.68 10.67
N MET A 129 -15.78 5.91 9.65
CA MET A 129 -14.55 6.05 8.88
C MET A 129 -14.82 6.00 7.37
N VAL A 130 -13.78 6.25 6.60
CA VAL A 130 -13.76 6.01 5.17
C VAL A 130 -12.70 4.97 4.87
N ARG A 131 -13.13 3.87 4.24
CA ARG A 131 -12.26 2.90 3.60
C ARG A 131 -11.84 3.46 2.24
N ILE A 132 -10.54 3.66 2.07
CA ILE A 132 -9.90 3.97 0.80
C ILE A 132 -9.51 2.62 0.20
N VAL A 133 -10.36 2.11 -0.68
CA VAL A 133 -10.17 0.81 -1.34
C VAL A 133 -9.38 1.04 -2.62
N VAL A 134 -8.16 0.51 -2.68
CA VAL A 134 -7.29 0.63 -3.85
C VAL A 134 -7.34 -0.66 -4.65
N THR A 135 -7.88 -0.57 -5.87
CA THR A 135 -7.77 -1.65 -6.86
C THR A 135 -6.43 -1.50 -7.61
N PRO A 136 -5.50 -2.46 -7.50
CA PRO A 136 -4.22 -2.42 -8.22
C PRO A 136 -4.42 -2.48 -9.74
N THR A 137 -3.74 -1.62 -10.47
CA THR A 137 -3.75 -1.56 -11.95
C THR A 137 -2.38 -1.79 -12.57
N TRP A 138 -1.33 -1.74 -11.74
CA TRP A 138 0.05 -2.02 -12.10
C TRP A 138 0.80 -2.38 -10.82
N ALA A 139 1.74 -3.33 -10.92
CA ALA A 139 2.63 -3.68 -9.83
C ALA A 139 4.05 -3.96 -10.34
N LYS A 140 5.04 -3.77 -9.47
CA LYS A 140 6.40 -4.24 -9.68
C LYS A 140 7.05 -4.63 -8.37
N LEU A 141 7.61 -5.84 -8.34
CA LEU A 141 8.48 -6.32 -7.28
C LEU A 141 9.95 -6.06 -7.68
N ILE A 142 10.76 -5.64 -6.71
CA ILE A 142 12.22 -5.51 -6.82
C ILE A 142 12.82 -6.14 -5.57
N ASP A 143 13.70 -7.12 -5.77
CA ASP A 143 14.35 -7.88 -4.69
C ASP A 143 15.88 -8.00 -4.87
N PHE A 144 16.42 -7.53 -5.99
CA PHE A 144 17.84 -7.61 -6.36
C PHE A 144 18.39 -9.04 -6.51
N GLU A 145 17.53 -10.05 -6.46
CA GLU A 145 17.88 -11.46 -6.66
C GLU A 145 17.22 -12.01 -7.92
N THR A 146 15.89 -11.86 -8.02
CA THR A 146 15.08 -12.35 -9.14
C THR A 146 14.52 -11.24 -10.00
N THR A 147 14.46 -10.02 -9.47
CA THR A 147 13.90 -8.82 -10.11
C THR A 147 14.76 -7.60 -9.81
N LEU A 148 14.99 -6.77 -10.83
CA LEU A 148 15.81 -5.57 -10.70
C LEU A 148 14.99 -4.31 -11.04
N PRO A 149 15.49 -3.12 -10.67
CA PRO A 149 15.03 -1.90 -11.32
C PRO A 149 15.19 -2.03 -12.85
N SER A 150 14.21 -1.58 -13.64
CA SER A 150 14.19 -1.86 -15.09
C SER A 150 15.38 -1.26 -15.82
N ALA A 151 15.86 -0.10 -15.37
CA ALA A 151 17.07 0.51 -15.90
C ALA A 151 18.32 -0.36 -15.63
N VAL A 152 18.38 -1.06 -14.49
CA VAL A 152 19.50 -1.95 -14.15
C VAL A 152 19.43 -3.24 -14.96
N GLU A 153 18.24 -3.83 -15.09
CA GLU A 153 17.95 -4.95 -16.02
C GLU A 153 18.49 -4.67 -17.43
N GLU A 154 18.17 -3.48 -17.96
CA GLU A 154 18.63 -3.06 -19.29
C GLU A 154 20.16 -2.94 -19.36
N LEU A 155 20.80 -2.37 -18.34
CA LEU A 155 22.26 -2.26 -18.29
C LEU A 155 22.96 -3.62 -18.21
N VAL A 156 22.39 -4.57 -17.46
CA VAL A 156 22.88 -5.96 -17.38
C VAL A 156 22.81 -6.62 -18.77
N LYS A 157 21.69 -6.48 -19.47
CA LYS A 157 21.53 -6.99 -20.84
C LYS A 157 22.54 -6.40 -21.81
N ARG A 158 22.68 -5.06 -21.82
CA ARG A 158 23.67 -4.35 -22.65
C ARG A 158 25.12 -4.74 -22.34
N ARG A 159 25.42 -5.12 -21.09
CA ARG A 159 26.75 -5.63 -20.72
C ARG A 159 26.97 -7.02 -21.29
N ALA A 160 26.00 -7.93 -21.18
CA ALA A 160 26.10 -9.28 -21.72
C ALA A 160 26.30 -9.26 -23.24
N GLU A 161 25.53 -8.44 -23.96
CA GLU A 161 25.65 -8.26 -25.42
C GLU A 161 27.06 -7.82 -25.84
N ARG A 162 27.68 -6.90 -25.09
CA ARG A 162 29.06 -6.44 -25.32
C ARG A 162 30.12 -7.49 -25.03
N GLN A 163 29.85 -8.46 -24.16
CA GLN A 163 30.80 -9.53 -23.80
C GLN A 163 30.71 -10.73 -24.73
N SER A 164 29.56 -10.90 -25.42
CA SER A 164 29.33 -11.94 -26.43
C SER A 164 29.72 -11.53 -27.86
N ALA A 165 30.05 -10.26 -28.08
CA ALA A 165 30.52 -9.72 -29.36
C ALA A 165 32.05 -9.74 -29.43
#